data_AF-A0AAD7ZZ58-F1
#
_entry.id   AF-A0AAD7ZZ58-F1
#
_cell.length_a   1.000
_cell.length_b   1.000
_cell.length_c   1.000
_cell.angle_alpha   90.00
_cell.angle_beta   90.00
_cell.angle_gamma   90.00
#
_symmetry.space_group_name_H-M   'P 1'
#
loop_
_entity.id
_entity.type
_entity.pdbx_description
1 polymer ?
#
loop_
_entity_poly.entity_id
_entity_poly.type
_entity_poly.pdbx_seq_one_letter_code
_entity_poly.pdbx_strand_id
1 'polypeptide(L)'
;TAMVEGQRHNLISCDPSSDQNFAKEKAVSRSFSFFSRTEVTEFIPVKGTISCVEVLDQWDDNTGGHAEIVNGGIGHEYVMVKITSERGRGFFFIIKVYT
;
A
#
# COMPACT_ATOMS: atom_id res chain seq x y z
N THR A 1 4.65 31.47 4.26
CA THR A 1 4.77 30.16 4.93
C THR A 1 4.55 29.10 3.88
N ALA A 2 5.62 28.44 3.42
CA ALA A 2 5.46 27.29 2.53
C ALA A 2 4.84 26.16 3.35
N MET A 3 3.68 25.66 2.92
CA MET A 3 3.12 24.43 3.48
C MET A 3 4.05 23.31 3.03
N VAL A 4 4.78 22.69 3.98
CA VAL A 4 5.47 21.44 3.71
C VAL A 4 4.36 20.42 3.51
N GLU A 5 4.02 20.14 2.25
CA GLU A 5 3.13 19.04 1.89
C GLU A 5 3.76 17.77 2.48
N GLY A 6 3.09 17.16 3.47
CA GLY A 6 3.64 15.99 4.13
C GLY A 6 3.84 14.87 3.11
N GLN A 7 4.98 14.20 3.19
CA GLN A 7 5.35 13.18 2.24
C GLN A 7 4.41 11.97 2.39
N ARG A 8 3.77 11.56 1.29
CA ARG A 8 2.98 10.32 1.22
C ARG A 8 3.87 9.15 0.84
N HIS A 9 3.78 8.03 1.57
CA HIS A 9 4.58 6.82 1.28
C HIS A 9 3.87 5.88 0.30
N ASN A 10 3.47 6.40 -0.85
CA ASN A 10 2.83 5.60 -1.89
C ASN A 10 3.84 4.61 -2.51
N LEU A 11 3.38 3.38 -2.75
CA LEU A 11 4.09 2.41 -3.59
C LEU A 11 3.25 2.17 -4.84
N ILE A 12 3.79 2.53 -6.01
CA ILE A 12 3.13 2.33 -7.30
C ILE A 12 4.08 1.51 -8.17
N SER A 13 3.63 0.33 -8.61
CA SER A 13 4.46 -0.61 -9.36
C SER A 13 4.26 -0.53 -10.89
N CYS A 14 3.61 0.51 -11.40
CA CYS A 14 2.97 0.50 -12.72
C CYS A 14 3.51 1.57 -13.67
N ASP A 15 3.43 1.30 -14.98
CA ASP A 15 3.60 2.29 -16.04
C ASP A 15 2.22 2.91 -16.37
N PRO A 16 2.02 4.24 -16.34
CA PRO A 16 0.70 4.88 -16.48
C PRO A 16 0.03 4.72 -17.86
N SER A 17 0.65 4.01 -18.81
CA SER A 17 0.22 3.97 -20.22
C SER A 17 -0.55 2.71 -20.64
N SER A 18 -0.86 1.76 -19.74
CA SER A 18 -1.57 0.52 -20.10
C SER A 18 -3.02 0.55 -19.65
N ASP A 19 -3.94 0.12 -20.51
CA ASP A 19 -5.34 -0.17 -20.16
C ASP A 19 -5.40 -1.22 -19.03
N GLN A 20 -5.50 -0.76 -17.79
CA GLN A 20 -5.52 -1.60 -16.59
C GLN A 20 -6.96 -1.85 -16.15
N ASN A 21 -7.38 -3.11 -16.06
CA ASN A 21 -8.71 -3.42 -15.52
C ASN A 21 -8.62 -3.49 -14.00
N PHE A 22 -9.45 -2.70 -13.32
CA PHE A 22 -9.54 -2.76 -11.86
C PHE A 22 -10.01 -4.16 -11.42
N ALA A 23 -9.19 -4.81 -10.59
CA ALA A 23 -9.47 -6.16 -10.11
C ALA A 23 -9.90 -6.17 -8.63
N LYS A 24 -9.22 -5.40 -7.77
CA LYS A 24 -9.50 -5.38 -6.33
C LYS A 24 -9.05 -4.11 -5.64
N GLU A 25 -9.74 -3.78 -4.55
CA GLU A 25 -9.32 -2.77 -3.57
C GLU A 25 -9.41 -3.35 -2.16
N LYS A 26 -8.46 -2.95 -1.29
CA LYS A 26 -8.46 -3.29 0.13
C LYS A 26 -7.95 -2.13 0.97
N ALA A 27 -8.79 -1.67 1.88
CA ALA A 27 -8.41 -0.72 2.93
C ALA A 27 -7.76 -1.46 4.11
N VAL A 28 -6.59 -0.98 4.56
CA VAL A 28 -5.82 -1.58 5.65
C VAL A 28 -5.43 -0.49 6.63
N SER A 29 -5.96 -0.56 7.85
CA SER A 29 -5.65 0.39 8.91
C SER A 29 -5.31 -0.30 10.22
N ARG A 30 -4.42 0.32 10.98
CA ARG A 30 -4.09 -0.05 12.35
C ARG A 30 -3.92 1.20 13.19
N SER A 31 -4.50 1.18 14.39
CA SER A 31 -4.30 2.24 15.37
C SER A 31 -2.90 2.17 15.96
N PHE A 32 -2.50 3.30 16.55
CA PHE A 32 -1.29 3.43 17.35
C PHE A 32 -1.15 2.33 18.42
N SER A 33 0.09 1.84 18.59
CA SER A 33 0.50 1.02 19.73
C SER A 33 1.66 1.70 20.47
N PHE A 34 1.56 1.81 21.79
CA PHE A 34 2.58 2.48 22.62
C PHE A 34 3.93 1.73 22.51
N PHE A 35 4.97 2.45 22.07
CA PHE A 35 6.37 2.01 21.89
C PHE A 35 6.73 0.95 20.85
N SER A 36 5.79 0.29 20.17
CA SER A 36 6.10 -0.71 19.14
C SER A 36 5.87 -0.20 17.71
N ARG A 37 6.51 -0.87 16.75
CA ARG A 37 6.06 -0.87 15.35
C ARG A 37 4.99 -1.96 15.21
N THR A 38 3.95 -1.69 14.44
CA THR A 38 2.94 -2.67 14.07
C THR A 38 3.12 -3.03 12.61
N GLU A 39 3.02 -4.32 12.31
CA GLU A 39 3.15 -4.84 10.94
C GLU A 39 1.91 -5.65 10.58
N VAL A 40 1.49 -5.57 9.32
CA VAL A 40 0.47 -6.45 8.73
C VAL A 40 0.94 -6.88 7.36
N THR A 41 0.69 -8.14 7.01
CA THR A 41 0.90 -8.65 5.65
C THR A 41 -0.44 -9.07 5.08
N GLU A 42 -0.78 -8.50 3.94
CA GLU A 42 -2.05 -8.75 3.26
C GLU A 42 -1.82 -9.56 2.00
N PHE A 43 -2.43 -10.74 1.93
CA PHE A 43 -2.47 -11.57 0.73
C PHE A 43 -3.73 -11.23 -0.07
N ILE A 44 -3.53 -10.83 -1.34
CA ILE A 44 -4.60 -10.37 -2.22
C ILE A 44 -4.57 -11.22 -3.50
N PRO A 45 -5.45 -12.24 -3.62
CA PRO A 45 -5.60 -12.98 -4.86
C PRO A 45 -6.53 -12.24 -5.82
N VAL A 46 -6.24 -12.33 -7.11
CA VAL A 46 -7.09 -11.81 -8.21
C VAL A 46 -7.36 -12.92 -9.23
N LYS A 47 -8.26 -12.64 -10.19
CA LYS A 47 -8.47 -13.51 -11.35
C LYS A 47 -7.74 -12.87 -12.54
N GLY A 48 -6.75 -13.57 -13.09
CA GLY A 48 -5.91 -13.04 -14.17
C GLY A 48 -4.56 -12.53 -13.67
N THR A 49 -3.73 -12.08 -14.61
CA THR A 49 -2.37 -11.62 -14.34
C THR A 49 -2.37 -10.17 -13.89
N ILE A 50 -1.79 -9.89 -12.73
CA ILE A 50 -1.65 -8.54 -12.21
C ILE A 50 -0.77 -7.71 -13.17
N SER A 51 -1.27 -6.55 -13.57
CA SER A 51 -0.57 -5.56 -14.38
C SER A 51 -0.15 -4.32 -13.58
N CYS A 52 -0.84 -4.03 -12.46
CA CYS A 52 -0.52 -2.91 -11.60
C CYS A 52 -0.93 -3.16 -10.15
N VAL A 53 -0.13 -2.61 -9.23
CA VAL A 53 -0.41 -2.55 -7.80
C VAL A 53 -0.12 -1.12 -7.34
N GLU A 54 -1.12 -0.49 -6.74
CA GLU A 54 -0.98 0.77 -6.03
C GLU A 54 -1.21 0.53 -4.53
N VAL A 55 -0.33 1.04 -3.71
CA VAL A 55 -0.49 1.08 -2.24
C VAL A 55 -0.41 2.54 -1.84
N LEU A 56 -1.57 3.13 -1.56
CA LEU A 56 -1.75 4.56 -1.38
C LEU A 56 -1.83 4.87 0.10
N ASP A 57 -0.87 5.66 0.60
CA ASP A 57 -0.91 6.20 1.95
C ASP A 57 -2.04 7.24 2.04
N GLN A 58 -2.94 7.05 2.99
CA GLN A 58 -4.07 7.95 3.21
C GLN A 58 -3.73 9.07 4.20
N TRP A 59 -2.54 9.05 4.81
CA TRP A 59 -2.05 10.12 5.67
C TRP A 59 -1.04 10.98 4.91
N ASP A 60 -1.20 12.30 5.01
CA ASP A 60 -0.38 13.31 4.35
C ASP A 60 0.40 14.17 5.35
N ASP A 61 0.75 13.56 6.49
CA ASP A 61 1.41 14.21 7.62
C ASP A 61 2.84 13.67 7.86
N ASN A 62 3.39 12.90 6.92
CA ASN A 62 4.69 12.21 7.03
C ASN A 62 4.74 11.23 8.21
N THR A 63 3.59 10.69 8.62
CA THR A 63 3.47 9.64 9.63
C THR A 63 2.85 8.39 9.01
N GLY A 64 2.34 7.46 9.83
CA GLY A 64 1.77 6.22 9.32
C GLY A 64 2.77 5.09 9.31
N GLY A 65 3.24 4.75 8.12
CA GLY A 65 4.13 3.63 7.91
C GLY A 65 4.67 3.57 6.49
N HIS A 66 5.25 2.43 6.15
CA HIS A 66 5.76 2.12 4.82
C HIS A 66 5.15 0.82 4.33
N ALA A 67 4.84 0.80 3.03
CA ALA A 67 4.36 -0.40 2.34
C ALA A 67 5.45 -1.01 1.47
N GLU A 68 5.46 -2.34 1.38
CA GLU A 68 6.39 -3.12 0.58
C GLU A 68 5.63 -4.31 -0.05
N ILE A 69 5.86 -4.58 -1.33
CA ILE A 69 5.45 -5.85 -1.95
C ILE A 69 6.52 -6.89 -1.59
N VAL A 70 6.15 -7.88 -0.80
CA VAL A 70 7.08 -8.92 -0.29
C VAL A 70 7.00 -10.22 -1.08
N ASN A 71 5.96 -10.43 -1.88
CA ASN A 71 5.81 -11.57 -2.79
C ASN A 71 4.70 -11.34 -3.83
N GLY A 72 4.72 -12.10 -4.94
CA GLY A 72 3.78 -11.97 -6.04
C GLY A 72 3.91 -10.62 -6.75
N GLY A 73 2.79 -9.99 -7.09
CA GLY A 73 2.76 -8.70 -7.77
C GLY A 73 2.59 -8.86 -9.28
N ILE A 74 3.18 -7.95 -10.06
CA ILE A 74 3.04 -7.93 -11.52
C ILE A 74 3.49 -9.26 -12.12
N GLY A 75 2.70 -9.80 -13.05
CA GLY A 75 2.96 -11.10 -13.67
C GLY A 75 2.42 -12.30 -12.86
N HIS A 76 1.91 -12.08 -11.65
CA HIS A 76 1.32 -13.12 -10.81
C HIS A 76 -0.20 -12.94 -10.66
N GLU A 77 -0.90 -13.96 -10.18
CA GLU A 77 -2.35 -13.89 -9.88
C GLU A 77 -2.63 -13.51 -8.42
N TYR A 78 -1.59 -13.09 -7.69
CA TYR A 78 -1.69 -12.63 -6.32
C TYR A 78 -0.58 -11.63 -6.00
N VAL A 79 -0.81 -10.81 -4.96
CA VAL A 79 0.22 -9.95 -4.36
C VAL A 79 0.19 -10.07 -2.84
N MET A 80 1.36 -10.03 -2.21
CA MET A 80 1.52 -9.92 -0.77
C MET A 80 2.13 -8.57 -0.44
N VAL A 81 1.37 -7.74 0.27
CA VAL A 81 1.82 -6.40 0.68
C VAL A 81 2.03 -6.39 2.19
N LYS A 82 3.25 -6.07 2.62
CA LYS A 82 3.58 -5.80 4.01
C LYS A 82 3.46 -4.30 4.25
N ILE A 83 2.74 -3.91 5.31
CA ILE A 83 2.70 -2.54 5.81
C ILE A 83 3.30 -2.53 7.20
N THR A 84 4.27 -1.65 7.42
CA THR A 84 4.98 -1.48 8.69
C THR A 84 4.77 -0.07 9.20
N SER A 85 4.23 0.11 10.40
CA SER A 85 4.06 1.42 11.01
C SER A 85 5.41 2.05 11.36
N GLU A 86 5.43 3.38 11.39
CA GLU A 86 6.44 4.10 12.13
C GLU A 86 6.31 3.84 13.64
N ARG A 87 7.40 4.03 14.37
CA ARG A 87 7.43 3.70 15.81
C ARG A 87 6.44 4.58 16.57
N GLY A 88 5.53 3.96 17.30
CA GLY A 88 4.53 4.70 18.05
C GLY A 88 3.58 5.50 17.15
N ARG A 89 3.23 4.95 15.98
CA ARG A 89 2.18 5.45 15.08
C ARG A 89 1.26 4.31 14.65
N GLY A 90 0.05 4.67 14.18
CA GLY A 90 -0.80 3.76 13.41
C GLY A 90 -0.46 3.84 11.92
N PHE A 91 -1.30 3.33 11.04
CA PHE A 91 -1.26 3.62 9.59
C PHE A 91 -2.64 3.46 8.96
N PHE A 92 -2.83 4.04 7.77
CA PHE A 92 -3.97 3.77 6.91
C PHE A 92 -3.56 3.78 5.43
N PHE A 93 -3.66 2.63 4.77
CA PHE A 93 -3.35 2.45 3.36
C PHE A 93 -4.54 1.90 2.59
N ILE A 94 -4.64 2.26 1.31
CA ILE A 94 -5.54 1.63 0.34
C ILE A 94 -4.67 0.89 -0.68
N ILE A 95 -4.87 -0.43 -0.79
CA ILE A 95 -4.21 -1.27 -1.80
C ILE A 95 -5.18 -1.46 -2.96
N LYS A 96 -4.76 -1.10 -4.17
CA LYS A 96 -5.49 -1.36 -5.42
C LYS A 96 -4.69 -2.28 -6.30
N VAL A 97 -5.36 -3.25 -6.91
CA VAL A 97 -4.76 -4.24 -7.79
C VAL A 97 -5.52 -4.24 -9.11
N TYR A 98 -4.77 -4.24 -10.20
CA TYR A 98 -5.29 -4.25 -11.56
C TYR A 98 -4.73 -5.45 -12.32
N THR A 99 -5.51 -5.95 -13.28
CA THR A 99 -5.17 -7.06 -14.18
C THR A 99 -5.23 -6.59 -15.62
#